data_AF-A0A9X3HYV9-F1
#
_entry.id   AF-A0A9X3HYV9-F1
#
_cell.length_a   1.000
_cell.length_b   1.000
_cell.length_c   1.000
_cell.angle_alpha   90.00
_cell.angle_beta   90.00
_cell.angle_gamma   90.00
#
_symmetry.space_group_name_H-M   'P 1'
#
loop_
_entity.id
_entity.type
_entity.pdbx_description
1 polymer ?
#
loop_
_entity_poly.entity_id
_entity_poly.type
_entity_poly.pdbx_seq_one_letter_code
_entity_poly.pdbx_strand_id
1 'polypeptide(L)'
;MINITINHLIRRKKPTLHNVQSQSLFWEAIFEIESGTSLADKHPIKTMELLLTLCDVIPKHTSQPLGYQALADTVISRGTSASYHSVRRILKNRRLQELLDIEVLTVGTSHAVRYRANYLEGFPHAALVAYLSSNMLLHYLPDKVRSRFLEAISPYLDQFEKLHDGNRDKRWLNKLPVDKKSAHHWSKQAMTPELDSILGALYTEQWLEITYQTETNSTPLTEVIWPIHLNLDEPEGVKLCYSRNQAQKATTSIPLALISHAKRQYYS
;
A
#
# COMPACT_ATOMS: atom_id res chain seq x y z
N MET A 1 -49.38 -28.40 -32.94
CA MET A 1 -49.07 -27.41 -31.87
C MET A 1 -47.59 -27.55 -31.52
N ILE A 2 -46.90 -26.40 -31.53
CA ILE A 2 -45.55 -26.11 -31.01
C ILE A 2 -44.36 -26.68 -31.82
N ASN A 3 -43.90 -25.83 -32.74
CA ASN A 3 -42.54 -25.79 -33.30
C ASN A 3 -41.58 -25.21 -32.24
N ILE A 4 -40.45 -25.87 -31.97
CA ILE A 4 -39.31 -25.25 -31.28
C ILE A 4 -38.14 -25.25 -32.27
N THR A 5 -37.93 -24.10 -32.89
CA THR A 5 -36.78 -23.81 -33.75
C THR A 5 -35.58 -23.48 -32.87
N ILE A 6 -34.51 -24.25 -33.03
CA ILE A 6 -33.18 -23.98 -32.47
C ILE A 6 -32.61 -22.77 -33.21
N ASN A 7 -32.50 -21.63 -32.52
CA ASN A 7 -31.72 -20.49 -32.98
C ASN A 7 -30.46 -20.35 -32.15
N HIS A 8 -29.33 -20.63 -32.80
CA HIS A 8 -28.04 -20.08 -32.43
C HIS A 8 -28.13 -18.55 -32.46
N LEU A 9 -27.96 -17.91 -31.31
CA LEU A 9 -27.53 -16.51 -31.27
C LEU A 9 -26.66 -16.29 -30.04
N ILE A 10 -25.38 -16.12 -30.36
CA ILE A 10 -24.31 -15.60 -29.53
C ILE A 10 -24.82 -14.36 -28.77
N ARG A 11 -25.08 -14.51 -27.47
CA ARG A 11 -25.04 -13.41 -26.51
C ARG A 11 -23.97 -13.72 -25.49
N ARG A 12 -22.75 -13.28 -25.80
CA ARG A 12 -21.75 -12.97 -24.78
C ARG A 12 -22.41 -12.00 -23.79
N LYS A 13 -22.79 -12.49 -22.61
CA LYS A 13 -23.00 -11.61 -21.45
C LYS A 13 -21.65 -10.97 -21.17
N LYS A 14 -21.51 -9.68 -21.52
CA LYS A 14 -20.44 -8.84 -21.02
C LYS A 14 -20.39 -8.99 -19.49
N PRO A 15 -19.23 -9.22 -18.87
CA PRO A 15 -19.12 -9.05 -17.43
C PRO A 15 -19.45 -7.58 -17.14
N THR A 16 -20.42 -7.40 -16.26
CA THR A 16 -20.93 -6.13 -15.77
C THR A 16 -19.78 -5.28 -15.23
N LEU A 17 -19.53 -4.15 -15.89
CA LEU A 17 -18.65 -3.03 -15.52
C LEU A 17 -19.13 -2.31 -14.24
N HIS A 18 -19.45 -3.04 -13.18
CA HIS A 18 -20.04 -2.47 -11.97
C HIS A 18 -19.01 -1.92 -10.95
N ASN A 19 -17.71 -1.97 -11.26
CA ASN A 19 -16.68 -1.55 -10.31
C ASN A 19 -16.00 -0.21 -10.66
N VAL A 20 -16.17 0.29 -11.89
CA VAL A 20 -15.54 1.56 -12.33
C VAL A 20 -16.46 2.75 -12.06
N GLN A 21 -17.78 2.58 -12.21
CA GLN A 21 -18.76 3.63 -11.90
C GLN A 21 -18.88 3.90 -10.40
N SER A 22 -18.75 2.88 -9.55
CA SER A 22 -18.79 3.03 -8.09
C SER A 22 -17.58 3.80 -7.55
N GLN A 23 -16.40 3.56 -8.11
CA GLN A 23 -15.19 4.32 -7.77
C GLN A 23 -15.29 5.76 -8.29
N SER A 24 -15.74 5.98 -9.53
CA SER A 24 -15.98 7.32 -10.10
C SER A 24 -16.90 8.16 -9.21
N LEU A 25 -18.01 7.59 -8.75
CA LEU A 25 -18.99 8.26 -7.89
C LEU A 25 -18.45 8.53 -6.48
N PHE A 26 -17.58 7.65 -5.95
CA PHE A 26 -16.89 7.88 -4.68
C PHE A 26 -15.89 9.04 -4.78
N TRP A 27 -15.14 9.11 -5.88
CA TRP A 27 -14.21 10.21 -6.15
C TRP A 27 -14.93 11.54 -6.43
N GLU A 28 -16.05 11.51 -7.16
CA GLU A 28 -16.91 12.68 -7.39
C GLU A 28 -17.51 13.22 -6.09
N ALA A 29 -18.03 12.34 -5.21
CA ALA A 29 -18.60 12.74 -3.92
C ALA A 29 -17.55 13.34 -2.95
N ILE A 30 -16.33 12.80 -2.92
CA ILE A 30 -15.22 13.38 -2.13
C ILE A 30 -14.83 14.76 -2.69
N PHE A 31 -14.87 14.95 -4.01
CA PHE A 31 -14.53 16.23 -4.64
C PHE A 31 -15.61 17.32 -4.47
N GLU A 32 -16.89 16.96 -4.52
CA GLU A 32 -18.02 17.90 -4.42
C GLU A 32 -18.24 18.41 -2.99
N ILE A 33 -18.07 17.56 -1.97
CA ILE A 33 -18.41 17.92 -0.58
C ILE A 33 -17.38 18.88 0.04
N GLU A 34 -16.15 18.92 -0.49
CA GLU A 34 -15.01 19.42 0.29
C GLU A 34 -14.18 20.51 -0.37
N SER A 35 -14.49 20.87 -1.61
CA SER A 35 -13.87 22.00 -2.31
C SER A 35 -14.51 23.35 -1.97
N GLY A 36 -15.69 23.38 -1.34
CA GLY A 36 -16.45 24.63 -1.07
C GLY A 36 -16.79 25.41 -2.34
N THR A 37 -16.53 24.85 -3.51
CA THR A 37 -16.72 25.47 -4.81
C THR A 37 -17.90 24.80 -5.50
N SER A 38 -19.00 25.55 -5.61
CA SER A 38 -19.99 25.36 -6.67
C SER A 38 -19.25 25.10 -7.98
N LEU A 39 -19.46 23.91 -8.59
CA LEU A 39 -19.47 23.57 -10.02
C LEU A 39 -18.66 24.44 -11.03
N ALA A 40 -17.53 25.00 -10.60
CA ALA A 40 -16.76 25.97 -11.39
C ALA A 40 -15.45 25.40 -11.92
N ASP A 41 -15.15 24.13 -11.65
CA ASP A 41 -14.27 23.35 -12.53
C ASP A 41 -15.13 22.62 -13.55
N LYS A 42 -15.24 23.21 -14.74
CA LYS A 42 -16.09 22.76 -15.84
C LYS A 42 -15.79 21.34 -16.38
N HIS A 43 -14.82 20.60 -15.82
CA HIS A 43 -14.35 19.31 -16.36
C HIS A 43 -13.85 18.33 -15.27
N PRO A 44 -14.75 17.64 -14.53
CA PRO A 44 -14.36 16.62 -13.55
C PRO A 44 -13.48 15.52 -14.14
N ILE A 45 -13.72 15.14 -15.40
CA ILE A 45 -12.90 14.17 -16.15
C ILE A 45 -11.44 14.62 -16.25
N LYS A 46 -11.16 15.88 -16.60
CA LYS A 46 -9.79 16.40 -16.71
C LYS A 46 -9.08 16.45 -15.36
N THR A 47 -9.82 16.72 -14.28
CA THR A 47 -9.28 16.68 -12.93
C THR A 47 -8.89 15.26 -12.53
N MET A 48 -9.70 14.26 -12.89
CA MET A 48 -9.39 12.85 -12.62
C MET A 48 -8.23 12.33 -13.49
N GLU A 49 -8.17 12.69 -14.77
CA GLU A 49 -7.02 12.40 -15.65
C GLU A 49 -5.73 13.02 -15.13
N LEU A 50 -5.79 14.27 -14.65
CA LEU A 50 -4.66 14.94 -14.02
C LEU A 50 -4.23 14.24 -12.73
N LEU A 51 -5.17 13.79 -11.90
CA LEU A 51 -4.88 13.02 -10.68
C LEU A 51 -4.20 11.69 -11.01
N LEU A 52 -4.75 10.92 -11.96
CA LEU A 52 -4.15 9.65 -12.41
C LEU A 52 -2.76 9.86 -13.01
N THR A 53 -2.57 10.93 -13.78
CA THR A 53 -1.24 11.29 -14.30
C THR A 53 -0.27 11.61 -13.17
N LEU A 54 -0.72 12.37 -12.16
CA LEU A 54 0.09 12.67 -10.98
C LEU A 54 0.45 11.40 -10.21
N CYS A 55 -0.49 10.48 -10.04
CA CYS A 55 -0.21 9.15 -9.50
C CYS A 55 0.93 8.46 -10.29
N ASP A 56 0.88 8.49 -11.62
CA ASP A 56 1.91 7.86 -12.45
C ASP A 56 3.27 8.59 -12.46
N VAL A 57 3.29 9.91 -12.32
CA VAL A 57 4.51 10.73 -12.46
C VAL A 57 5.16 11.11 -11.15
N ILE A 58 4.40 11.18 -10.05
CA ILE A 58 4.98 11.46 -8.74
C ILE A 58 5.89 10.26 -8.40
N PRO A 59 7.17 10.51 -8.13
CA PRO A 59 8.09 9.43 -7.83
C PRO A 59 7.57 8.68 -6.62
N LYS A 60 7.57 7.36 -6.76
CA LYS A 60 7.30 6.44 -5.66
C LYS A 60 8.42 6.55 -4.62
N HIS A 61 8.19 6.07 -3.40
CA HIS A 61 9.10 6.23 -2.27
C HIS A 61 10.47 5.55 -2.42
N THR A 62 10.62 4.65 -3.39
CA THR A 62 11.92 4.09 -3.82
C THR A 62 12.73 5.00 -4.76
N SER A 63 12.12 6.06 -5.31
CA SER A 63 12.71 6.93 -6.34
C SER A 63 13.00 8.34 -5.81
N GLN A 64 14.00 9.04 -6.37
CA GLN A 64 14.37 10.38 -5.92
C GLN A 64 13.15 11.34 -5.97
N PRO A 65 12.87 12.11 -4.90
CA PRO A 65 11.72 12.99 -4.86
C PRO A 65 11.90 14.14 -5.87
N LEU A 66 10.83 14.49 -6.58
CA LEU A 66 10.87 15.47 -7.67
C LEU A 66 10.39 16.84 -7.19
N GLY A 67 11.06 17.90 -7.65
CA GLY A 67 10.59 19.26 -7.42
C GLY A 67 9.29 19.56 -8.16
N TYR A 68 8.53 20.54 -7.68
CA TYR A 68 7.28 21.00 -8.30
C TYR A 68 7.39 21.20 -9.82
N GLN A 69 8.45 21.90 -10.28
CA GLN A 69 8.62 22.24 -11.69
C GLN A 69 8.78 20.99 -12.56
N ALA A 70 9.64 20.05 -12.15
CA ALA A 70 9.85 18.79 -12.87
C ALA A 70 8.55 17.96 -12.96
N LEU A 71 7.74 17.93 -11.90
CA LEU A 71 6.46 17.23 -11.93
C LEU A 71 5.46 17.91 -12.86
N ALA A 72 5.34 19.22 -12.78
CA ALA A 72 4.44 19.97 -13.65
C ALA A 72 4.86 19.86 -15.12
N ASP A 73 6.15 19.92 -15.44
CA ASP A 73 6.68 19.72 -16.79
C ASP A 73 6.34 18.31 -17.33
N THR A 74 6.44 17.28 -16.48
CA THR A 74 6.12 15.89 -16.84
C THR A 74 4.63 15.70 -17.08
N VAL A 75 3.78 16.31 -16.23
CA VAL A 75 2.33 16.28 -16.43
C VAL A 75 1.92 17.02 -17.71
N ILE A 76 2.52 18.18 -17.97
CA ILE A 76 2.20 19.00 -19.14
C ILE A 76 2.66 18.31 -20.43
N SER A 77 3.84 17.70 -20.43
CA SER A 77 4.34 16.91 -21.58
C SER A 77 3.49 15.68 -21.88
N ARG A 78 2.80 15.10 -20.88
CA ARG A 78 1.81 14.04 -21.08
C ARG A 78 0.45 14.53 -21.60
N GLY A 79 0.26 15.84 -21.74
CA GLY A 79 -0.93 16.44 -22.36
C GLY A 79 -2.18 16.45 -21.49
N THR A 80 -2.09 16.03 -20.21
CA THR A 80 -3.25 15.95 -19.31
C THR A 80 -3.56 17.27 -18.60
N SER A 81 -2.63 18.21 -18.59
CA SER A 81 -2.89 19.61 -18.27
C SER A 81 -1.97 20.53 -19.07
N ALA A 82 -2.45 21.72 -19.42
CA ALA A 82 -1.61 22.78 -20.00
C ALA A 82 -1.20 23.84 -18.95
N SER A 83 -1.60 23.65 -17.69
CA SER A 83 -1.52 24.69 -16.66
C SER A 83 -0.77 24.21 -15.43
N TYR A 84 0.39 24.80 -15.18
CA TYR A 84 1.13 24.69 -13.92
C TYR A 84 0.23 25.00 -12.71
N HIS A 85 -0.70 25.97 -12.83
CA HIS A 85 -1.61 26.31 -11.74
C HIS A 85 -2.59 25.18 -11.39
N SER A 86 -3.06 24.41 -12.37
CA SER A 86 -3.93 23.26 -12.12
C SER A 86 -3.19 22.15 -11.38
N VAL A 87 -1.92 21.88 -11.75
CA VAL A 87 -1.03 20.95 -11.06
C VAL A 87 -0.79 21.41 -9.62
N ARG A 88 -0.45 22.69 -9.43
CA ARG A 88 -0.21 23.29 -8.11
C ARG A 88 -1.43 23.21 -7.19
N ARG A 89 -2.63 23.40 -7.74
CA ARG A 89 -3.87 23.36 -6.96
C ARG A 89 -4.12 21.95 -6.40
N ILE A 90 -3.93 20.90 -7.20
CA ILE A 90 -4.06 19.51 -6.74
C ILE A 90 -2.96 19.17 -5.74
N LEU A 91 -1.71 19.53 -6.04
CA LEU A 91 -0.58 19.31 -5.13
C LEU A 91 -0.62 20.15 -3.85
N LYS A 92 -1.53 21.13 -3.72
CA LYS A 92 -1.77 21.88 -2.48
C LYS A 92 -3.03 21.43 -1.73
N ASN A 93 -3.82 20.53 -2.32
CA ASN A 93 -5.00 19.99 -1.66
C ASN A 93 -4.54 18.97 -0.60
N ARG A 94 -4.55 19.40 0.66
CA ARG A 94 -4.10 18.59 1.80
C ARG A 94 -4.83 17.26 1.91
N ARG A 95 -6.13 17.22 1.61
CA ARG A 95 -6.91 15.97 1.68
C ARG A 95 -6.53 14.99 0.59
N LEU A 96 -6.24 15.48 -0.62
CA LEU A 96 -5.68 14.63 -1.69
C LEU A 96 -4.25 14.18 -1.36
N GLN A 97 -3.45 15.01 -0.71
CA GLN A 97 -2.13 14.59 -0.22
C GLN A 97 -2.26 13.49 0.83
N GLU A 98 -3.18 13.61 1.78
CA GLU A 98 -3.43 12.59 2.81
C GLU A 98 -3.98 11.30 2.18
N LEU A 99 -4.94 11.41 1.26
CA LEU A 99 -5.56 10.26 0.58
C LEU A 99 -4.58 9.52 -0.35
N LEU A 100 -3.70 10.26 -1.01
CA LEU A 100 -2.67 9.69 -1.89
C LEU A 100 -1.31 9.53 -1.19
N ASP A 101 -1.27 9.71 0.13
CA ASP A 101 -0.07 9.65 0.97
C ASP A 101 1.14 10.32 0.29
N ILE A 102 0.93 11.57 -0.17
CA ILE A 102 1.94 12.39 -0.84
C ILE A 102 2.80 13.07 0.23
N GLU A 103 4.04 12.62 0.36
CA GLU A 103 5.03 13.26 1.22
C GLU A 103 5.54 14.55 0.55
N VAL A 104 5.41 15.66 1.28
CA VAL A 104 5.86 16.99 0.87
C VAL A 104 7.14 17.32 1.63
N LEU A 105 8.28 17.15 0.96
CA LEU A 105 9.60 17.37 1.54
C LEU A 105 10.08 18.79 1.26
N THR A 106 10.23 19.60 2.31
CA THR A 106 10.88 20.91 2.22
C THR A 106 12.39 20.74 2.35
N VAL A 107 13.15 21.05 1.30
CA VAL A 107 14.62 20.96 1.29
C VAL A 107 15.22 22.35 1.38
N GLY A 108 15.75 22.74 2.55
CA GLY A 108 16.41 24.03 2.73
C GLY A 108 15.42 25.21 2.79
N THR A 109 15.31 26.00 1.72
CA THR A 109 14.42 27.18 1.70
C THR A 109 12.95 26.78 1.58
N SER A 110 12.04 27.62 2.10
CA SER A 110 10.58 27.43 2.08
C SER A 110 9.95 27.29 0.68
N HIS A 111 10.74 27.45 -0.39
CA HIS A 111 10.31 27.36 -1.78
C HIS A 111 10.77 26.10 -2.52
N ALA A 112 11.70 25.32 -1.94
CA ALA A 112 12.17 24.07 -2.52
C ALA A 112 11.37 22.89 -1.97
N VAL A 113 10.16 22.74 -2.50
CA VAL A 113 9.27 21.62 -2.20
C VAL A 113 9.51 20.48 -3.18
N ARG A 114 9.78 19.28 -2.66
CA ARG A 114 9.82 18.03 -3.42
C ARG A 114 8.66 17.15 -3.02
N TYR A 115 8.10 16.42 -3.99
CA TYR A 115 6.97 15.52 -3.78
C TYR A 115 7.38 14.08 -4.04
N ARG A 116 6.78 13.19 -3.25
CA ARG A 116 6.88 11.74 -3.33
C ARG A 116 5.54 11.16 -2.89
N ALA A 117 5.17 9.97 -3.32
CA ALA A 117 3.86 9.41 -2.96
C ALA A 117 3.93 7.94 -2.55
N ASN A 118 3.07 7.56 -1.61
CA ASN A 118 3.03 6.26 -0.92
C ASN A 118 1.75 5.46 -1.14
N TYR A 119 0.72 6.02 -1.79
CA TYR A 119 -0.61 5.41 -1.96
C TYR A 119 -0.67 4.01 -2.59
N LEU A 120 0.46 3.48 -3.09
CA LEU A 120 0.59 2.11 -3.61
C LEU A 120 1.78 1.34 -3.04
N GLU A 121 2.46 1.88 -2.02
CA GLU A 121 3.65 1.28 -1.38
C GLU A 121 3.35 0.64 -0.02
N GLY A 122 2.08 0.56 0.38
CA GLY A 122 1.66 -0.24 1.52
C GLY A 122 1.95 -1.72 1.27
N PHE A 123 2.28 -2.46 2.32
CA PHE A 123 2.43 -3.89 2.20
C PHE A 123 1.06 -4.53 1.93
N PRO A 124 0.90 -5.36 0.88
CA PRO A 124 -0.40 -5.97 0.58
C PRO A 124 -0.74 -7.07 1.59
N HIS A 125 -1.21 -6.68 2.79
CA HIS A 125 -1.56 -7.58 3.88
C HIS A 125 -2.58 -8.64 3.46
N ALA A 126 -3.62 -8.21 2.73
CA ALA A 126 -4.65 -9.10 2.23
C ALA A 126 -4.09 -10.18 1.28
N ALA A 127 -3.03 -9.86 0.54
CA ALA A 127 -2.32 -10.80 -0.31
C ALA A 127 -1.53 -11.83 0.51
N LEU A 128 -0.85 -11.40 1.58
CA LEU A 128 -0.20 -12.32 2.54
C LEU A 128 -1.21 -13.25 3.22
N VAL A 129 -2.35 -12.70 3.69
CA VAL A 129 -3.41 -13.49 4.33
C VAL A 129 -4.02 -14.49 3.35
N ALA A 130 -4.23 -14.11 2.09
CA ALA A 130 -4.72 -15.02 1.05
C ALA A 130 -3.75 -16.17 0.80
N TYR A 131 -2.45 -15.87 0.67
CA TYR A 131 -1.39 -16.87 0.52
C TYR A 131 -1.36 -17.84 1.71
N LEU A 132 -1.34 -17.31 2.94
CA LEU A 132 -1.39 -18.11 4.18
C LEU A 132 -2.60 -19.03 4.24
N SER A 133 -3.78 -18.46 3.96
CA SER A 133 -5.05 -19.19 4.01
C SER A 133 -5.10 -20.28 2.95
N SER A 134 -4.53 -20.06 1.77
CA SER A 134 -4.41 -21.08 0.73
C SER A 134 -3.51 -22.23 1.17
N ASN A 135 -2.33 -21.96 1.72
CA ASN A 135 -1.41 -23.03 2.16
C ASN A 135 -1.96 -23.87 3.31
N MET A 136 -2.84 -23.31 4.14
CA MET A 136 -3.45 -24.05 5.24
C MET A 136 -4.74 -24.75 4.87
N LEU A 137 -5.70 -24.02 4.29
CA LEU A 137 -7.09 -24.48 4.20
C LEU A 137 -7.31 -25.44 3.03
N LEU A 138 -6.51 -25.38 1.97
CA LEU A 138 -6.72 -26.21 0.77
C LEU A 138 -6.74 -27.71 1.06
N HIS A 139 -6.01 -28.14 2.10
CA HIS A 139 -5.94 -29.54 2.53
C HIS A 139 -7.15 -30.00 3.37
N TYR A 140 -7.95 -29.06 3.89
CA TYR A 140 -9.11 -29.34 4.75
C TYR A 140 -10.45 -29.09 4.05
N LEU A 141 -10.45 -28.44 2.88
CA LEU A 141 -11.66 -28.11 2.15
C LEU A 141 -12.06 -29.19 1.13
N PRO A 142 -13.34 -29.58 1.05
CA PRO A 142 -13.86 -30.41 -0.03
C PRO A 142 -13.65 -29.75 -1.40
N ASP A 143 -13.44 -30.55 -2.45
CA ASP A 143 -13.06 -30.08 -3.79
C ASP A 143 -13.91 -28.92 -4.31
N LYS A 144 -15.23 -29.00 -4.21
CA LYS A 144 -16.15 -27.94 -4.68
C LYS A 144 -16.03 -26.64 -3.87
N VAL A 145 -15.76 -26.73 -2.58
CA VAL A 145 -15.56 -25.57 -1.71
C VAL A 145 -14.18 -24.96 -1.95
N ARG A 146 -13.18 -25.82 -2.13
CA ARG A 146 -11.81 -25.44 -2.46
C ARG A 146 -11.73 -24.59 -3.74
N SER A 147 -12.40 -25.01 -4.81
CA SER A 147 -12.40 -24.25 -6.07
C SER A 147 -13.03 -22.86 -5.92
N ARG A 148 -14.17 -22.77 -5.21
CA ARG A 148 -14.83 -21.48 -4.94
C ARG A 148 -14.00 -20.57 -4.04
N PHE A 149 -13.33 -21.15 -3.06
CA PHE A 149 -12.41 -20.42 -2.19
C PHE A 149 -11.24 -19.84 -2.99
N LEU A 150 -10.58 -20.66 -3.82
CA LEU A 150 -9.48 -20.21 -4.69
C LEU A 150 -9.92 -19.12 -5.66
N GLU A 151 -11.09 -19.27 -6.28
CA GLU A 151 -11.66 -18.25 -7.16
C GLU A 151 -11.88 -16.91 -6.43
N ALA A 152 -12.39 -16.95 -5.20
CA ALA A 152 -12.63 -15.76 -4.39
C ALA A 152 -11.32 -15.05 -3.98
N ILE A 153 -10.24 -15.79 -3.70
CA ILE A 153 -8.97 -15.21 -3.25
C ILE A 153 -7.97 -14.93 -4.37
N SER A 154 -8.25 -15.39 -5.60
CA SER A 154 -7.34 -15.28 -6.75
C SER A 154 -6.77 -13.86 -6.98
N PRO A 155 -7.57 -12.76 -6.92
CA PRO A 155 -7.01 -11.43 -7.13
C PRO A 155 -5.95 -11.03 -6.09
N TYR A 156 -6.04 -11.56 -4.87
CA TYR A 156 -5.08 -11.32 -3.79
C TYR A 156 -3.86 -12.23 -3.92
N LEU A 157 -4.03 -13.46 -4.43
CA LEU A 157 -2.91 -14.34 -4.77
C LEU A 157 -2.07 -13.73 -5.89
N ASP A 158 -2.70 -13.17 -6.93
CA ASP A 158 -1.98 -12.48 -8.01
C ASP A 158 -1.17 -11.28 -7.49
N GLN A 159 -1.70 -10.54 -6.50
CA GLN A 159 -0.97 -9.45 -5.84
C GLN A 159 0.22 -9.98 -5.04
N PHE A 160 0.05 -11.11 -4.36
CA PHE A 160 1.12 -11.76 -3.61
C PHE A 160 2.23 -12.25 -4.54
N GLU A 161 1.87 -12.90 -5.66
CA GLU A 161 2.82 -13.36 -6.67
C GLU A 161 3.63 -12.19 -7.23
N LYS A 162 2.97 -11.11 -7.63
CA LYS A 162 3.66 -9.89 -8.11
C LYS A 162 4.63 -9.32 -7.07
N LEU A 163 4.22 -9.29 -5.80
CA LEU A 163 5.08 -8.86 -4.70
C LEU A 163 6.28 -9.81 -4.54
N HIS A 164 6.05 -11.11 -4.54
CA HIS A 164 7.08 -12.13 -4.37
C HIS A 164 8.08 -12.14 -5.53
N ASP A 165 7.58 -12.04 -6.76
CA ASP A 165 8.37 -12.02 -7.99
C ASP A 165 9.13 -10.71 -8.16
N GLY A 166 8.53 -9.59 -7.76
CA GLY A 166 9.17 -8.28 -7.77
C GLY A 166 10.26 -8.10 -6.71
N ASN A 167 10.24 -8.89 -5.63
CA ASN A 167 11.22 -8.74 -4.54
C ASN A 167 12.60 -9.32 -4.91
N ARG A 168 13.67 -8.60 -4.58
CA ARG A 168 15.06 -9.04 -4.75
C ARG A 168 15.39 -10.20 -3.81
N ASP A 169 14.95 -10.14 -2.56
CA ASP A 169 15.15 -11.20 -1.58
C ASP A 169 14.02 -12.23 -1.66
N LYS A 170 14.22 -13.34 -2.36
CA LYS A 170 13.23 -14.43 -2.46
C LYS A 170 12.98 -15.15 -1.13
N ARG A 171 13.81 -14.93 -0.12
CA ARG A 171 13.69 -15.54 1.21
C ARG A 171 12.97 -14.63 2.19
N TRP A 172 12.37 -13.52 1.72
CA TRP A 172 11.66 -12.59 2.58
C TRP A 172 10.57 -13.26 3.44
N LEU A 173 9.94 -14.33 2.95
CA LEU A 173 8.95 -15.08 3.73
C LEU A 173 9.53 -15.72 5.00
N ASN A 174 10.84 -16.02 5.02
CA ASN A 174 11.53 -16.51 6.20
C ASN A 174 11.75 -15.42 7.25
N LYS A 175 11.61 -14.14 6.87
CA LYS A 175 11.62 -13.00 7.80
C LYS A 175 10.29 -12.88 8.55
N LEU A 176 9.31 -13.72 8.22
CA LEU A 176 8.05 -13.82 8.91
C LEU A 176 7.90 -15.21 9.55
N PRO A 177 7.22 -15.30 10.69
CA PRO A 177 6.73 -16.55 11.24
C PRO A 177 5.45 -16.92 10.48
N VAL A 178 5.59 -17.78 9.47
CA VAL A 178 4.53 -18.25 8.52
C VAL A 178 4.16 -19.71 8.81
N ASP A 179 4.31 -20.17 10.05
CA ASP A 179 4.00 -21.55 10.43
C ASP A 179 2.48 -21.78 10.68
N LYS A 180 2.08 -23.04 10.87
CA LYS A 180 0.67 -23.40 11.06
C LYS A 180 0.04 -22.77 12.31
N LYS A 181 0.83 -22.47 13.35
CA LYS A 181 0.32 -21.90 14.61
C LYS A 181 0.15 -20.39 14.49
N SER A 182 1.14 -19.71 13.92
CA SER A 182 1.18 -18.28 13.66
C SER A 182 0.19 -17.78 12.62
N ALA A 183 -0.19 -18.62 11.65
CA ALA A 183 -1.12 -18.19 10.61
C ALA A 183 -2.50 -17.80 11.16
N HIS A 184 -2.95 -18.40 12.27
CA HIS A 184 -4.15 -17.96 12.96
C HIS A 184 -4.00 -16.53 13.52
N HIS A 185 -2.84 -16.22 14.10
CA HIS A 185 -2.52 -14.87 14.58
C HIS A 185 -2.56 -13.86 13.43
N TRP A 186 -1.87 -14.15 12.32
CA TRP A 186 -1.88 -13.28 11.13
C TRP A 186 -3.27 -13.04 10.53
N SER A 187 -4.15 -14.04 10.57
CA SER A 187 -5.54 -13.89 10.08
C SER A 187 -6.38 -12.92 10.92
N LYS A 188 -6.03 -12.74 12.20
CA LYS A 188 -6.74 -11.87 13.16
C LYS A 188 -6.05 -10.54 13.38
N GLN A 189 -4.77 -10.43 13.03
CA GLN A 189 -3.98 -9.22 13.23
C GLN A 189 -4.54 -8.09 12.37
N ALA A 190 -4.98 -7.00 13.03
CA ALA A 190 -5.37 -5.79 12.34
C ALA A 190 -4.12 -5.11 11.75
N MET A 191 -4.26 -4.60 10.52
CA MET A 191 -3.19 -3.86 9.87
C MET A 191 -3.16 -2.43 10.42
N THR A 192 -2.18 -2.13 11.26
CA THR A 192 -1.91 -0.78 11.74
C THR A 192 -0.90 -0.07 10.83
N PRO A 193 -0.84 1.27 10.80
CA PRO A 193 0.17 2.00 10.04
C PRO A 193 1.62 1.62 10.41
N GLU A 194 1.85 1.30 11.68
CA GLU A 194 3.15 0.88 12.19
C GLU A 194 3.51 -0.52 11.68
N LEU A 195 2.55 -1.45 11.74
CA LEU A 195 2.74 -2.80 11.22
C LEU A 195 2.96 -2.76 9.71
N ASP A 196 2.22 -1.95 8.97
CA ASP A 196 2.42 -1.73 7.54
C ASP A 196 3.82 -1.20 7.23
N SER A 197 4.31 -0.22 8.00
CA SER A 197 5.65 0.32 7.84
C SER A 197 6.75 -0.69 8.15
N ILE A 198 6.60 -1.49 9.22
CA ILE A 198 7.53 -2.54 9.61
C ILE A 198 7.59 -3.64 8.55
N LEU A 199 6.42 -4.12 8.14
CA LEU A 199 6.26 -5.11 7.11
C LEU A 199 6.88 -4.61 5.80
N GLY A 200 6.47 -3.42 5.35
CA GLY A 200 7.05 -2.74 4.20
C GLY A 200 8.59 -2.73 4.25
N ALA A 201 9.19 -2.28 5.36
CA ALA A 201 10.64 -2.20 5.53
C ALA A 201 11.34 -3.57 5.45
N LEU A 202 10.74 -4.62 6.02
CA LEU A 202 11.26 -5.99 5.96
C LEU A 202 11.33 -6.51 4.52
N TYR A 203 10.34 -6.16 3.70
CA TYR A 203 10.26 -6.63 2.31
C TYR A 203 11.10 -5.80 1.36
N THR A 204 11.13 -4.48 1.52
CA THR A 204 11.88 -3.59 0.64
C THR A 204 13.35 -3.46 1.04
N GLU A 205 13.78 -4.16 2.10
CA GLU A 205 15.13 -4.08 2.67
C GLU A 205 15.50 -2.62 2.97
N GLN A 206 14.68 -1.98 3.79
CA GLN A 206 14.83 -0.57 4.15
C GLN A 206 15.11 -0.39 5.63
N TRP A 207 15.83 0.67 5.95
CA TRP A 207 15.94 1.15 7.31
C TRP A 207 14.55 1.57 7.81
N LEU A 208 14.34 1.46 9.11
CA LEU A 208 13.09 1.80 9.77
C LEU A 208 13.40 2.68 10.97
N GLU A 209 12.77 3.84 11.05
CA GLU A 209 12.74 4.62 12.27
C GLU A 209 11.58 4.14 13.13
N ILE A 210 11.86 3.82 14.40
CA ILE A 210 10.85 3.42 15.36
C ILE A 210 10.91 4.32 16.58
N THR A 211 9.74 4.62 17.14
CA THR A 211 9.59 5.22 18.46
C THR A 211 8.90 4.21 19.36
N TYR A 212 9.50 3.92 20.51
CA TYR A 212 8.98 2.93 21.44
C TYR A 212 9.25 3.28 22.90
N GLN A 213 8.49 2.66 23.80
CA GLN A 213 8.70 2.75 25.24
C GLN A 213 9.20 1.41 25.78
N THR A 214 10.24 1.43 26.60
CA THR A 214 10.68 0.23 27.32
C THR A 214 9.88 0.09 28.61
N GLU A 215 9.58 -1.14 29.03
CA GLU A 215 8.82 -1.40 30.28
C GLU A 215 9.43 -0.72 31.53
N THR A 216 10.73 -0.48 31.52
CA THR A 216 11.50 0.10 32.62
C THR A 216 11.62 1.63 32.55
N ASN A 217 11.24 2.27 31.45
CA ASN A 217 11.52 3.69 31.22
C ASN A 217 10.34 4.38 30.53
N SER A 218 9.78 5.40 31.20
CA SER A 218 8.60 6.13 30.73
C SER A 218 8.87 7.10 29.58
N THR A 219 10.13 7.38 29.28
CA THR A 219 10.49 8.25 28.15
C THR A 219 10.55 7.46 26.86
N PRO A 220 9.75 7.85 25.83
CA PRO A 220 9.82 7.21 24.53
C PRO A 220 11.18 7.46 23.89
N LEU A 221 11.74 6.41 23.31
CA LEU A 221 13.02 6.44 22.61
C LEU A 221 12.79 6.27 21.12
N THR A 222 13.50 7.07 20.31
CA THR A 222 13.46 6.99 18.85
C THR A 222 14.83 6.54 18.33
N GLU A 223 14.86 5.51 17.49
CA GLU A 223 16.07 5.07 16.81
C GLU A 223 15.82 4.58 15.39
N VAL A 224 16.86 4.64 14.56
CA VAL A 224 16.88 4.09 13.19
C VAL A 224 17.51 2.71 13.22
N ILE A 225 16.77 1.72 12.71
CA ILE A 225 17.08 0.31 12.83
C ILE A 225 17.01 -0.40 11.47
N TRP A 226 17.73 -1.51 11.36
CA TRP A 226 17.61 -2.45 10.26
C TRP A 226 16.71 -3.62 10.69
N PRO A 227 15.47 -3.72 10.19
CA PRO A 227 14.57 -4.80 10.55
C PRO A 227 15.03 -6.11 9.90
N ILE A 228 15.01 -7.21 10.67
CA ILE A 228 15.55 -8.50 10.22
C ILE A 228 14.44 -9.53 10.06
N HIS A 229 13.62 -9.72 11.10
CA HIS A 229 12.46 -10.60 11.05
C HIS A 229 11.45 -10.24 12.15
N LEU A 230 10.23 -10.74 12.01
CA LEU A 230 9.27 -10.80 13.11
C LEU A 230 9.35 -12.16 13.79
N ASN A 231 9.26 -12.18 15.12
CA ASN A 231 9.08 -13.40 15.88
C ASN A 231 7.70 -13.41 16.53
N LEU A 232 7.04 -14.57 16.52
CA LEU A 232 5.79 -14.80 17.24
C LEU A 232 6.09 -15.74 18.41
N ASP A 233 6.52 -15.16 19.52
CA ASP A 233 6.67 -15.90 20.76
C ASP A 233 5.38 -15.76 21.58
N GLU A 234 4.57 -16.81 21.67
CA GLU A 234 3.55 -16.88 22.71
C GLU A 234 4.23 -17.18 24.06
N PRO A 235 3.87 -16.48 25.16
CA PRO A 235 2.75 -15.56 25.34
C PRO A 235 3.06 -14.06 25.13
N GLU A 236 4.31 -13.70 24.81
CA GLU A 236 4.79 -12.31 24.81
C GLU A 236 4.39 -11.49 23.57
N GLY A 237 3.75 -12.14 22.58
CA GLY A 237 3.22 -11.51 21.38
C GLY A 237 4.26 -11.34 20.27
N VAL A 238 3.90 -10.57 19.25
CA VAL A 238 4.80 -10.34 18.10
C VAL A 238 5.95 -9.43 18.51
N LYS A 239 7.18 -9.84 18.23
CA LYS A 239 8.39 -9.05 18.44
C LYS A 239 9.07 -8.74 17.12
N LEU A 240 9.52 -7.50 16.96
CA LEU A 240 10.41 -7.10 15.89
C LEU A 240 11.86 -7.37 16.30
N CYS A 241 12.53 -8.26 15.57
CA CYS A 241 13.95 -8.52 15.70
C CYS A 241 14.72 -7.63 14.71
N TYR A 242 15.68 -6.86 15.21
CA TYR A 242 16.40 -5.87 14.42
C TYR A 242 17.88 -5.77 14.82
N SER A 243 18.64 -5.04 14.02
CA SER A 243 20.01 -4.64 14.30
C SER A 243 20.20 -3.15 14.05
N ARG A 244 21.17 -2.54 14.72
CA ARG A 244 21.62 -1.16 14.43
C ARG A 244 22.61 -1.11 13.26
N ASN A 245 23.04 -2.27 12.77
CA ASN A 245 23.96 -2.39 11.65
C ASN A 245 23.42 -3.44 10.67
N GLN A 246 23.24 -3.05 9.41
CA GLN A 246 22.70 -3.87 8.33
C GLN A 246 23.43 -5.22 8.16
N ALA A 247 24.75 -5.27 8.42
CA ALA A 247 25.55 -6.48 8.24
C ALA A 247 25.49 -7.46 9.41
N GLN A 248 24.81 -7.13 10.50
CA GLN A 248 24.79 -7.92 11.73
C GLN A 248 23.51 -8.75 11.86
N LYS A 249 23.62 -9.92 12.51
CA LYS A 249 22.47 -10.70 12.96
C LYS A 249 21.63 -9.88 13.95
N ALA A 250 20.39 -10.28 14.18
CA ALA A 250 19.51 -9.60 15.14
C ALA A 250 20.18 -9.54 16.51
N THR A 251 20.44 -8.33 16.98
CA THR A 251 21.03 -8.06 18.28
C THR A 251 19.98 -7.72 19.32
N THR A 252 18.81 -7.26 18.86
CA THR A 252 17.77 -6.69 19.71
C THR A 252 16.39 -7.14 19.24
N SER A 253 15.48 -7.34 20.18
CA SER A 253 14.07 -7.66 19.92
C SER A 253 13.17 -6.73 20.72
N ILE A 254 12.10 -6.23 20.10
CA ILE A 254 11.12 -5.39 20.77
C ILE A 254 9.68 -5.85 20.48
N PRO A 255 8.81 -5.99 21.50
CA PRO A 255 7.39 -6.25 21.28
C PRO A 255 6.74 -5.16 20.43
N LEU A 256 5.94 -5.54 19.44
CA LEU A 256 5.22 -4.58 18.58
C LEU A 256 4.27 -3.69 19.39
N ALA A 257 3.72 -4.21 20.49
CA ALA A 257 2.85 -3.45 21.40
C ALA A 257 3.53 -2.23 22.05
N LEU A 258 4.86 -2.21 22.10
CA LEU A 258 5.63 -1.11 22.68
C LEU A 258 6.03 -0.05 21.65
N ILE A 259 5.80 -0.31 20.36
CA ILE A 259 6.11 0.62 19.27
C ILE A 259 4.92 1.56 19.09
N SER A 260 5.12 2.84 19.41
CA SER A 260 4.10 3.89 19.24
C SER A 260 4.14 4.54 17.86
N HIS A 261 5.26 4.45 17.16
CA HIS A 261 5.41 4.98 15.80
C HIS A 261 6.46 4.17 15.03
N ALA A 262 6.20 3.93 13.74
CA ALA A 262 7.16 3.35 12.83
C ALA A 262 7.08 4.06 11.47
N LYS A 263 8.23 4.46 10.94
CA LYS A 263 8.35 5.13 9.64
C LYS A 263 9.52 4.54 8.87
N ARG A 264 9.28 4.12 7.63
CA ARG A 264 10.34 3.66 6.73
C ARG A 264 11.33 4.80 6.44
N GLN A 265 12.62 4.52 6.59
CA GLN A 265 13.73 5.43 6.31
C GLN A 265 14.30 5.12 4.92
N TYR A 266 14.29 6.13 4.06
CA TYR A 266 14.71 6.04 2.69
C TYR A 266 15.94 6.93 2.51
N TYR A 267 17.12 6.36 2.71
CA TYR A 267 18.35 7.10 2.43
C TYR A 267 18.47 7.34 0.92
N SER A 268 18.77 8.60 0.59
CA SER A 268 19.04 9.15 -0.73
C SER A 268 20.35 8.67 -1.31
#